data_AF-A0A8C3CKQ2-F1
#
_entry.id   AF-A0A8C3CKQ2-F1
#
_cell.length_a   1.000
_cell.length_b   1.000
_cell.length_c   1.000
_cell.angle_alpha   90.00
_cell.angle_beta   90.00
_cell.angle_gamma   90.00
#
_symmetry.space_group_name_H-M   'P 1'
#
loop_
_entity.id
_entity.type
_entity.pdbx_description
1 polymer ?
#
loop_
_entity_poly.entity_id
_entity_poly.type
_entity_poly.pdbx_seq_one_letter_code
_entity_poly.pdbx_strand_id
1 'polypeptide(L)'
;MATLIDKRGRGELDAEVVELTGAVLAANPDVGTCWNLRRRALELLGGDWVPGELAFVGGCLGVNPKSYGAWHHRRWVLRHAPPDPAAQRAFCARLLEADPRNFHAWEHRRAEAGAGAEAELAFTAQLLARDFSNFSAWHHRGRLLAEGPLPPERLREELELVQNAVFTDPQDQSAWVYLRCLLARATPPPRLLSLHADLEDGTLAAAFSRPVVVSPGSLEASLDDCPLPGPWRPADGRPRPSCFWLCPLPPGLATPPARLRVAWQRGPAHFVTLRPGETEAWWQEPIEARELIWPEVGVSDPAVLSELAQACRELLELEPRSRGCLLTLALLLGALGPRAHGEELRRCLRCLQEADPLRRGFVADLASRAEVALELLREGAGLGELRLQGKALTSLPLLERAALAARLELAGNELGALPPGLGGLRRLQVLDVSRNRVRSLRGLPPLPRLEELRLDGNPISHASDLAPLAACPRLARLRLAGTPLAAAPEAAAQLDKLLPHVAVTLA
;
A
#
# COMPACT_ATOMS: atom_id res chain seq x y z
N MET A 1 16.42 -40.29 -25.76
CA MET A 1 15.01 -39.82 -25.79
C MET A 1 14.06 -40.78 -26.51
N ALA A 2 14.36 -41.24 -27.73
CA ALA A 2 13.49 -42.20 -28.44
C ALA A 2 13.21 -43.48 -27.64
N THR A 3 14.25 -44.11 -27.08
CA THR A 3 14.13 -45.30 -26.21
C THR A 3 13.29 -45.07 -24.95
N LEU A 4 13.39 -43.88 -24.35
CA LEU A 4 12.58 -43.51 -23.17
C LEU A 4 11.09 -43.38 -23.50
N ILE A 5 10.77 -42.83 -24.69
CA ILE A 5 9.40 -42.67 -25.15
C ILE A 5 8.78 -44.04 -25.43
N ASP A 6 9.54 -44.92 -26.07
CA ASP A 6 9.15 -46.29 -26.40
C ASP A 6 8.89 -47.14 -25.14
N LYS A 7 9.84 -47.17 -24.19
CA LYS A 7 9.65 -47.84 -22.88
C LYS A 7 8.47 -47.29 -22.11
N ARG A 8 8.29 -45.96 -22.08
CA ARG A 8 7.11 -45.32 -21.47
C ARG A 8 5.82 -45.79 -22.13
N GLY A 9 5.80 -45.91 -23.46
CA GLY A 9 4.65 -46.40 -24.23
C GLY A 9 4.27 -47.84 -23.89
N ARG A 10 5.27 -48.69 -23.59
CA ARG A 10 5.08 -50.08 -23.15
C ARG A 10 4.85 -50.25 -21.64
N GLY A 11 5.00 -49.18 -20.85
CA GLY A 11 4.86 -49.24 -19.39
C GLY A 11 6.05 -49.89 -18.67
N GLU A 12 7.19 -50.07 -19.35
CA GLU A 12 8.43 -50.62 -18.78
C GLU A 12 9.11 -49.58 -17.89
N LEU A 13 9.24 -49.88 -16.59
CA LEU A 13 9.85 -49.02 -15.58
C LEU A 13 10.94 -49.79 -14.82
N ASP A 14 12.06 -50.03 -15.50
CA ASP A 14 13.20 -50.81 -15.02
C ASP A 14 14.42 -49.92 -14.66
N ALA A 15 15.53 -50.55 -14.27
CA ALA A 15 16.77 -49.85 -13.94
C ALA A 15 17.32 -49.03 -15.12
N GLU A 16 17.10 -49.50 -16.36
CA GLU A 16 17.52 -48.79 -17.58
C GLU A 16 16.77 -47.45 -17.72
N VAL A 17 15.50 -47.35 -17.30
CA VAL A 17 14.78 -46.06 -17.24
C VAL A 17 15.45 -45.09 -16.27
N VAL A 18 15.97 -45.56 -15.13
CA VAL A 18 16.72 -44.72 -14.19
C VAL A 18 18.02 -44.23 -14.85
N GLU A 19 18.77 -45.09 -15.53
CA GLU A 19 20.01 -44.68 -16.21
C GLU A 19 19.74 -43.67 -17.35
N LEU A 20 18.78 -43.96 -18.22
CA LEU A 20 18.44 -43.12 -19.36
C LEU A 20 17.87 -41.76 -18.94
N THR A 21 16.99 -41.72 -17.93
CA THR A 21 16.53 -40.44 -17.37
C THR A 21 17.67 -39.68 -16.69
N GLY A 22 18.59 -40.40 -16.04
CA GLY A 22 19.78 -39.84 -15.42
C GLY A 22 20.66 -39.10 -16.41
N ALA A 23 20.95 -39.71 -17.56
CA ALA A 23 21.75 -39.09 -18.62
C ALA A 23 21.10 -37.81 -19.19
N VAL A 24 19.78 -37.81 -19.36
CA VAL A 24 19.04 -36.62 -19.85
C VAL A 24 19.07 -35.51 -18.81
N LEU A 25 18.79 -35.83 -17.54
CA LEU A 25 18.66 -34.85 -16.47
C LEU A 25 20.00 -34.27 -16.02
N ALA A 26 21.08 -35.05 -16.11
CA ALA A 26 22.44 -34.56 -15.88
C ALA A 26 22.86 -33.51 -16.90
N ALA A 27 22.34 -33.57 -18.13
CA ALA A 27 22.58 -32.55 -19.15
C ALA A 27 21.57 -31.38 -19.08
N ASN A 28 20.30 -31.70 -18.81
CA ASN A 28 19.23 -30.72 -18.69
C ASN A 28 18.23 -31.11 -17.60
N PRO A 29 18.35 -30.53 -16.38
CA PRO A 29 17.48 -30.87 -15.27
C PRO A 29 16.07 -30.29 -15.40
N ASP A 30 15.74 -29.52 -16.44
CA ASP A 30 14.41 -28.96 -16.62
C ASP A 30 13.46 -29.86 -17.43
N VAL A 31 13.91 -31.06 -17.81
CA VAL A 31 13.05 -32.06 -18.48
C VAL A 31 12.12 -32.74 -17.46
N GLY A 32 11.03 -32.06 -17.10
CA GLY A 32 10.08 -32.51 -16.07
C GLY A 32 9.53 -33.93 -16.25
N THR A 33 9.30 -34.36 -17.50
CA THR A 33 8.84 -35.74 -17.79
C THR A 33 9.86 -36.79 -17.34
N CYS A 34 11.17 -36.51 -17.47
CA CYS A 34 12.20 -37.45 -17.02
C CYS A 34 12.20 -37.58 -15.50
N TRP A 35 12.00 -36.49 -14.75
CA TRP A 35 11.82 -36.57 -13.29
C TRP A 35 10.61 -37.41 -12.88
N ASN A 36 9.51 -37.32 -13.63
CA ASN A 36 8.30 -38.11 -13.37
C ASN A 36 8.54 -39.62 -13.59
N LEU A 37 9.20 -39.97 -14.70
CA LEU A 37 9.53 -41.36 -15.02
C LEU A 37 10.53 -41.94 -14.01
N ARG A 38 11.55 -41.15 -13.65
CA ARG A 38 12.57 -41.54 -12.68
C ARG A 38 11.97 -41.87 -11.32
N ARG A 39 11.05 -41.04 -10.80
CA ARG A 39 10.33 -41.32 -9.54
C ARG A 39 9.59 -42.65 -9.59
N ARG A 40 8.79 -42.88 -10.63
CA ARG A 40 8.01 -44.11 -10.79
C ARG A 40 8.90 -45.35 -10.87
N ALA A 41 10.03 -45.26 -11.57
CA ALA A 41 10.98 -46.36 -11.66
C ALA A 41 11.65 -46.64 -10.30
N LEU A 42 12.11 -45.62 -9.58
CA LEU A 42 12.72 -45.76 -8.24
C LEU A 42 11.74 -46.36 -7.21
N GLU A 43 10.47 -45.95 -7.22
CA GLU A 43 9.43 -46.52 -6.36
C GLU A 43 9.20 -48.01 -6.65
N LEU A 44 9.19 -48.40 -7.93
CA LEU A 44 8.93 -49.78 -8.35
C LEU A 44 10.12 -50.72 -8.06
N LEU A 45 11.35 -50.24 -8.28
CA LEU A 45 12.57 -51.01 -8.07
C LEU A 45 12.85 -51.26 -6.58
N GLY A 46 12.42 -50.36 -5.69
CA GLY A 46 12.67 -50.45 -4.26
C GLY A 46 14.17 -50.34 -3.89
N GLY A 47 14.50 -50.66 -2.63
CA GLY A 47 15.87 -50.61 -2.12
C GLY A 47 16.31 -49.24 -1.57
N ASP A 48 17.57 -49.15 -1.15
CA ASP A 48 18.16 -47.93 -0.55
C ASP A 48 18.80 -47.04 -1.63
N TRP A 49 17.97 -46.38 -2.42
CA TRP A 49 18.42 -45.46 -3.48
C TRP A 49 18.57 -44.02 -3.00
N VAL A 50 18.08 -43.68 -1.81
CA VAL A 50 17.96 -42.29 -1.31
C VAL A 50 19.31 -41.56 -1.28
N PRO A 51 20.41 -42.12 -0.74
CA PRO A 51 21.69 -41.40 -0.69
C PRO A 51 22.25 -41.10 -2.09
N GLY A 52 22.18 -42.09 -3.00
CA GLY A 52 22.62 -41.95 -4.38
C GLY A 52 21.78 -40.94 -5.16
N GLU A 53 20.46 -40.95 -4.93
CA GLU A 53 19.55 -40.03 -5.59
C GLU A 53 19.71 -38.58 -5.10
N LEU A 54 19.95 -38.37 -3.81
CA LEU A 54 20.27 -37.03 -3.29
C LEU A 54 21.57 -36.48 -3.88
N ALA A 55 22.58 -37.33 -4.09
CA ALA A 55 23.83 -36.95 -4.75
C ALA A 55 23.60 -36.60 -6.24
N PHE A 56 22.82 -37.42 -6.95
CA PHE A 56 22.44 -37.17 -8.34
C PHE A 56 21.70 -35.85 -8.52
N VAL A 57 20.69 -35.58 -7.68
CA VAL A 57 19.96 -34.30 -7.70
C VAL A 57 20.87 -33.14 -7.33
N GLY A 58 21.82 -33.33 -6.41
CA GLY A 58 22.86 -32.36 -6.11
C GLY A 58 23.69 -31.99 -7.34
N GLY A 59 24.10 -32.99 -8.14
CA GLY A 59 24.79 -32.78 -9.42
C GLY A 59 23.93 -32.01 -10.43
N CYS A 60 22.65 -32.36 -10.55
CA CYS A 60 21.70 -31.65 -11.42
C CYS A 60 21.51 -30.18 -11.00
N LEU A 61 21.48 -29.90 -9.70
CA LEU A 61 21.45 -28.53 -9.18
C LEU A 61 22.77 -27.78 -9.37
N GLY A 62 23.90 -28.49 -9.50
CA GLY A 62 25.17 -27.90 -9.93
C GLY A 62 25.13 -27.43 -11.39
N VAL A 63 24.35 -28.10 -12.25
CA VAL A 63 24.14 -27.72 -13.65
C VAL A 63 23.17 -26.54 -13.77
N ASN A 64 22.01 -26.63 -13.11
CA ASN A 64 21.07 -25.52 -13.02
C ASN A 64 20.54 -25.36 -11.58
N PRO A 65 21.10 -24.43 -10.79
CA PRO A 65 20.67 -24.17 -9.42
C PRO A 65 19.23 -23.67 -9.29
N LYS A 66 18.59 -23.27 -10.40
CA LYS A 66 17.23 -22.73 -10.49
C LYS A 66 16.22 -23.72 -11.09
N SER A 67 16.61 -24.99 -11.26
CA SER A 67 15.71 -26.00 -11.81
C SER A 67 14.59 -26.36 -10.84
N TYR A 68 13.35 -25.97 -11.18
CA TYR A 68 12.15 -26.36 -10.41
C TYR A 68 11.99 -27.88 -10.34
N GLY A 69 12.29 -28.59 -11.44
CA GLY A 69 12.20 -30.04 -11.50
C GLY A 69 13.14 -30.72 -10.50
N ALA A 70 14.39 -30.27 -10.44
CA ALA A 70 15.39 -30.80 -9.51
C ALA A 70 15.04 -30.49 -8.05
N TRP A 71 14.63 -29.27 -7.72
CA TRP A 71 14.22 -28.91 -6.35
C TRP A 71 12.98 -29.68 -5.89
N HIS A 72 11.97 -29.81 -6.75
CA HIS A 72 10.77 -30.59 -6.46
C HIS A 72 11.10 -32.07 -6.28
N HIS A 73 11.97 -32.63 -7.13
CA HIS A 73 12.40 -34.00 -6.99
C HIS A 73 13.21 -34.22 -5.70
N ARG A 74 14.12 -33.30 -5.34
CA ARG A 74 14.84 -33.33 -4.05
C ARG A 74 13.88 -33.43 -2.86
N ARG A 75 12.86 -32.57 -2.81
CA ARG A 75 11.82 -32.62 -1.76
C ARG A 75 11.06 -33.94 -1.75
N TRP A 76 10.84 -34.55 -2.92
CA TRP A 76 10.26 -35.89 -2.99
C TRP A 76 11.22 -36.97 -2.46
N VAL A 77 12.51 -36.92 -2.80
CA VAL A 77 13.52 -37.87 -2.27
C VAL A 77 13.62 -37.76 -0.75
N LEU A 78 13.65 -36.55 -0.20
CA LEU A 78 13.74 -36.30 1.25
C LEU A 78 12.55 -36.84 2.04
N ARG A 79 11.37 -36.99 1.43
CA ARG A 79 10.21 -37.65 2.09
C ARG A 79 10.43 -39.14 2.36
N HIS A 80 11.43 -39.74 1.70
CA HIS A 80 11.81 -41.15 1.88
C HIS A 80 13.05 -41.30 2.78
N ALA A 81 13.63 -40.20 3.27
CA ALA A 81 14.81 -40.19 4.13
C ALA A 81 14.42 -39.88 5.59
N PRO A 82 15.21 -40.34 6.59
CA PRO A 82 15.14 -39.79 7.94
C PRO A 82 15.41 -38.26 7.92
N PRO A 83 14.75 -37.48 8.80
CA PRO A 83 14.97 -36.04 8.83
C PRO A 83 16.41 -35.73 9.30
N ASP A 84 17.17 -35.04 8.45
CA ASP A 84 18.47 -34.45 8.79
C ASP A 84 18.51 -32.95 8.43
N PRO A 85 17.90 -32.09 9.27
CA PRO A 85 17.87 -30.65 9.02
C PRO A 85 19.26 -30.02 8.97
N ALA A 86 20.26 -30.61 9.63
CA ALA A 86 21.63 -30.07 9.63
C ALA A 86 22.29 -30.25 8.26
N ALA A 87 22.20 -31.44 7.67
CA ALA A 87 22.69 -31.67 6.31
C ALA A 87 21.94 -30.84 5.26
N GLN A 88 20.61 -30.66 5.42
CA GLN A 88 19.84 -29.81 4.50
C GLN A 88 20.26 -28.34 4.60
N ARG A 89 20.46 -27.81 5.82
CA ARG A 89 20.98 -26.44 6.00
C ARG A 89 22.37 -26.26 5.44
N ALA A 90 23.27 -27.24 5.63
CA ALA A 90 24.62 -27.20 5.06
C ALA A 90 24.57 -27.22 3.52
N PHE A 91 23.69 -28.03 2.94
CA PHE A 91 23.44 -28.05 1.50
C PHE A 91 22.99 -26.68 0.98
N CYS A 92 21.97 -26.08 1.61
CA CYS A 92 21.51 -24.74 1.24
C CYS A 92 22.58 -23.67 1.44
N ALA A 93 23.37 -23.74 2.52
CA ALA A 93 24.44 -22.80 2.79
C ALA A 93 25.48 -22.77 1.66
N ARG A 94 25.91 -23.93 1.15
CA ARG A 94 26.83 -24.00 0.01
C ARG A 94 26.25 -23.39 -1.27
N LEU A 95 24.97 -23.62 -1.54
CA LEU A 95 24.32 -23.01 -2.71
C LEU A 95 24.16 -21.50 -2.58
N LEU A 96 23.87 -21.01 -1.37
CA LEU A 96 23.77 -19.58 -1.08
C LEU A 96 25.12 -18.87 -1.02
N GLU A 97 26.20 -19.60 -0.72
CA GLU A 97 27.56 -19.08 -0.87
C GLU A 97 27.93 -18.85 -2.34
N ALA A 98 27.49 -19.73 -3.24
CA ALA A 98 27.72 -19.59 -4.68
C ALA A 98 26.77 -18.57 -5.35
N ASP A 99 25.48 -18.58 -4.99
CA ASP A 99 24.48 -17.62 -5.45
C ASP A 99 23.61 -17.16 -4.26
N PRO A 100 23.95 -16.04 -3.61
CA PRO A 100 23.21 -15.52 -2.46
C PRO A 100 21.77 -15.15 -2.77
N ARG A 101 21.43 -14.99 -4.06
CA ARG A 101 20.10 -14.64 -4.55
C ARG A 101 19.30 -15.86 -5.02
N ASN A 102 19.80 -17.08 -4.81
CA ASN A 102 19.08 -18.30 -5.17
C ASN A 102 17.83 -18.47 -4.30
N PHE A 103 16.70 -18.01 -4.83
CA PHE A 103 15.41 -18.06 -4.13
C PHE A 103 15.00 -19.49 -3.75
N HIS A 104 15.32 -20.49 -4.57
CA HIS A 104 14.97 -21.89 -4.29
C HIS A 104 15.74 -22.43 -3.09
N ALA A 105 17.03 -22.11 -2.98
CA ALA A 105 17.84 -22.49 -1.83
C ALA A 105 17.33 -21.81 -0.55
N TRP A 106 16.94 -20.54 -0.63
CA TRP A 106 16.29 -19.83 0.46
C TRP A 106 14.94 -20.44 0.86
N GLU A 107 14.10 -20.83 -0.12
CA GLU A 107 12.80 -21.46 0.13
C GLU A 107 12.97 -22.84 0.77
N HIS A 108 13.90 -23.65 0.26
CA HIS A 108 14.22 -24.95 0.83
C HIS A 108 14.76 -24.80 2.25
N ARG A 109 15.69 -23.88 2.49
CA ARG A 109 16.23 -23.60 3.84
C ARG A 109 15.12 -23.22 4.84
N ARG A 110 14.16 -22.40 4.42
CA ARG A 110 13.00 -22.01 5.26
C ARG A 110 12.08 -23.18 5.63
N ALA A 111 11.96 -24.17 4.75
CA ALA A 111 11.13 -25.34 4.99
C ALA A 111 11.75 -26.31 6.01
N GLU A 112 13.07 -26.27 6.20
CA GLU A 112 13.79 -27.13 7.14
C GLU A 112 13.64 -26.59 8.57
N ALA A 113 12.73 -27.19 9.34
CA ALA A 113 12.58 -26.86 10.77
C ALA A 113 13.82 -27.30 11.57
N GLY A 114 14.31 -26.46 12.49
CA GLY A 114 15.16 -26.95 13.60
C GLY A 114 16.39 -26.15 14.01
N ALA A 115 16.73 -25.03 13.39
CA ALA A 115 17.83 -24.17 13.88
C ALA A 115 17.38 -23.13 14.93
N GLY A 116 16.09 -22.78 14.93
CA GLY A 116 15.56 -21.64 15.69
C GLY A 116 15.85 -20.30 15.00
N ALA A 117 15.14 -19.25 15.41
CA ALA A 117 15.25 -17.93 14.79
C ALA A 117 16.65 -17.31 14.94
N GLU A 118 17.27 -17.43 16.12
CA GLU A 118 18.60 -16.84 16.40
C GLU A 118 19.72 -17.44 15.52
N ALA A 119 19.72 -18.75 15.29
CA ALA A 119 20.71 -19.37 14.40
C ALA A 119 20.54 -18.92 12.95
N GLU A 120 19.30 -18.71 12.50
CA GLU A 120 19.03 -18.17 11.17
C GLU A 120 19.37 -16.67 11.06
N LEU A 121 19.16 -15.88 12.12
CA LEU A 121 19.65 -14.51 12.20
C LEU A 121 21.18 -14.46 12.11
N ALA A 122 21.89 -15.33 12.84
CA ALA A 122 23.34 -15.44 12.76
C ALA A 122 23.81 -15.82 11.34
N PHE A 123 23.11 -16.73 10.67
CA PHE A 123 23.39 -17.07 9.28
C PHE A 123 23.22 -15.87 8.33
N THR A 124 22.13 -15.11 8.47
CA THR A 124 21.98 -13.87 7.68
C THR A 124 23.08 -12.85 7.96
N ALA A 125 23.52 -12.72 9.20
CA ALA A 125 24.60 -11.79 9.57
C ALA A 125 25.93 -12.16 8.90
N GLN A 126 26.25 -13.46 8.81
CA GLN A 126 27.42 -13.94 8.08
C GLN A 126 27.37 -13.60 6.59
N LEU A 127 26.19 -13.73 5.96
CA LEU A 127 26.01 -13.37 4.56
C LEU A 127 26.13 -11.86 4.35
N LEU A 128 25.54 -11.05 5.22
CA LEU A 128 25.59 -9.59 5.13
C LEU A 128 26.99 -9.02 5.39
N ALA A 129 27.75 -9.62 6.31
CA ALA A 129 29.14 -9.24 6.54
C ALA A 129 30.04 -9.46 5.31
N ARG A 130 29.66 -10.36 4.40
CA ARG A 130 30.34 -10.58 3.12
C ARG A 130 29.80 -9.65 2.02
N ASP A 131 28.49 -9.45 2.00
CA ASP A 131 27.79 -8.64 0.99
C ASP A 131 26.52 -8.01 1.58
N PHE A 132 26.62 -6.73 1.96
CA PHE A 132 25.48 -5.97 2.46
C PHE A 132 24.43 -5.67 1.37
N SER A 133 24.74 -5.83 0.08
CA SER A 133 23.76 -5.69 -1.00
C SER A 133 22.88 -6.94 -1.15
N ASN A 134 23.08 -7.97 -0.32
CA ASN A 134 22.29 -9.20 -0.35
C ASN A 134 20.86 -8.99 0.15
N PHE A 135 19.98 -8.55 -0.75
CA PHE A 135 18.55 -8.35 -0.48
C PHE A 135 17.87 -9.60 0.10
N SER A 136 18.29 -10.80 -0.32
CA SER A 136 17.65 -12.04 0.15
C SER A 136 17.95 -12.31 1.63
N ALA A 137 19.17 -11.99 2.08
CA ALA A 137 19.55 -12.07 3.48
C ALA A 137 18.77 -11.06 4.32
N TRP A 138 18.69 -9.78 3.91
CA TRP A 138 17.86 -8.78 4.58
C TRP A 138 16.38 -9.16 4.65
N HIS A 139 15.83 -9.66 3.55
CA HIS A 139 14.43 -10.09 3.49
C HIS A 139 14.16 -11.27 4.43
N HIS A 140 15.03 -12.29 4.42
CA HIS A 140 14.91 -13.43 5.34
C HIS A 140 15.04 -12.98 6.79
N ARG A 141 16.00 -12.10 7.08
CA ARG A 141 16.18 -11.50 8.42
C ARG A 141 14.91 -10.81 8.90
N GLY A 142 14.30 -9.96 8.08
CA GLY A 142 13.06 -9.25 8.41
C GLY A 142 11.86 -10.15 8.68
N ARG A 143 11.82 -11.36 8.06
CA ARG A 143 10.80 -12.39 8.29
C ARG A 143 11.01 -13.21 9.56
N LEU A 144 12.26 -13.36 10.01
CA LEU A 144 12.58 -14.06 11.26
C LEU A 144 12.18 -13.24 12.48
N LEU A 145 12.22 -11.92 12.35
CA LEU A 145 11.73 -11.00 13.36
C LEU A 145 10.20 -11.10 13.47
N ALA A 146 9.69 -11.25 14.70
CA ALA A 146 8.25 -11.39 14.99
C ALA A 146 7.45 -10.18 14.48
N GLU A 147 6.23 -10.40 13.97
CA GLU A 147 5.34 -9.34 13.53
C GLU A 147 5.02 -8.36 14.68
N GLY A 148 4.94 -7.06 14.36
CA GLY A 148 4.70 -6.00 15.33
C GLY A 148 5.98 -5.33 15.87
N PRO A 149 5.84 -4.54 16.96
CA PRO A 149 6.95 -3.82 17.58
C PRO A 149 8.05 -4.77 18.08
N LEU A 150 9.31 -4.39 17.85
CA LEU A 150 10.47 -5.12 18.38
C LEU A 150 10.79 -4.67 19.82
N PRO A 151 11.35 -5.55 20.66
CA PRO A 151 11.98 -5.14 21.91
C PRO A 151 13.05 -4.06 21.65
N PRO A 152 13.19 -3.05 22.53
CA PRO A 152 14.11 -1.92 22.31
C PRO A 152 15.56 -2.34 22.01
N GLU A 153 16.09 -3.33 22.74
CA GLU A 153 17.45 -3.86 22.51
C GLU A 153 17.60 -4.45 21.10
N ARG A 154 16.64 -5.29 20.68
CA ARG A 154 16.67 -5.89 19.34
C ARG A 154 16.52 -4.83 18.25
N LEU A 155 15.67 -3.82 18.46
CA LEU A 155 15.53 -2.72 17.52
C LEU A 155 16.87 -1.96 17.37
N ARG A 156 17.55 -1.66 18.47
CA ARG A 156 18.86 -0.99 18.46
C ARG A 156 19.89 -1.78 17.67
N GLU A 157 20.04 -3.08 17.96
CA GLU A 157 20.96 -3.97 17.23
C GLU A 157 20.70 -4.00 15.72
N GLU A 158 19.42 -4.09 15.33
CA GLU A 158 19.03 -4.09 13.91
C GLU A 158 19.27 -2.75 13.23
N LEU A 159 19.05 -1.64 13.96
CA LEU A 159 19.31 -0.29 13.47
C LEU A 159 20.81 -0.05 13.28
N GLU A 160 21.65 -0.45 14.24
CA GLU A 160 23.11 -0.35 14.13
C GLU A 160 23.62 -1.17 12.92
N LEU A 161 23.13 -2.39 12.76
CA LEU A 161 23.48 -3.25 11.63
C LEU A 161 23.14 -2.61 10.28
N VAL A 162 21.92 -2.10 10.12
CA VAL A 162 21.49 -1.50 8.85
C VAL A 162 22.10 -0.13 8.62
N GLN A 163 22.36 0.65 9.67
CA GLN A 163 23.09 1.92 9.59
C GLN A 163 24.49 1.67 9.02
N ASN A 164 25.25 0.74 9.59
CA ASN A 164 26.59 0.40 9.07
C ASN A 164 26.55 0.03 7.58
N ALA A 165 25.53 -0.69 7.14
CA ALA A 165 25.34 -1.03 5.73
C ALA A 165 25.07 0.21 4.85
N VAL A 166 24.10 1.06 5.22
CA VAL A 166 23.74 2.24 4.40
C VAL A 166 24.81 3.34 4.41
N PHE A 167 25.66 3.40 5.44
CA PHE A 167 26.81 4.31 5.47
C PHE A 167 27.99 3.77 4.65
N THR A 168 28.12 2.44 4.53
CA THR A 168 29.17 1.81 3.73
C THR A 168 28.87 1.91 2.23
N ASP A 169 27.63 1.64 1.83
CA ASP A 169 27.15 1.85 0.45
C ASP A 169 25.81 2.59 0.46
N PRO A 170 25.84 3.94 0.40
CA PRO A 170 24.65 4.78 0.40
C PRO A 170 23.75 4.60 -0.83
N GLN A 171 24.23 3.94 -1.88
CA GLN A 171 23.50 3.71 -3.12
C GLN A 171 22.82 2.33 -3.16
N ASP A 172 23.24 1.38 -2.32
CA ASP A 172 22.57 0.08 -2.20
C ASP A 172 21.15 0.24 -1.67
N GLN A 173 20.18 -0.20 -2.44
CA GLN A 173 18.78 -0.07 -2.08
C GLN A 173 18.36 -1.08 -1.00
N SER A 174 19.07 -2.20 -0.86
CA SER A 174 18.64 -3.32 -0.03
C SER A 174 18.59 -2.95 1.45
N ALA A 175 19.66 -2.34 1.95
CA ALA A 175 19.74 -1.86 3.33
C ALA A 175 18.71 -0.76 3.61
N TRP A 176 18.51 0.20 2.69
CA TRP A 176 17.49 1.23 2.83
C TRP A 176 16.06 0.67 2.88
N VAL A 177 15.76 -0.35 2.08
CA VAL A 177 14.45 -1.02 2.11
C VAL A 177 14.26 -1.73 3.44
N TYR A 178 15.28 -2.44 3.92
CA TYR A 178 15.25 -3.11 5.22
C TYR A 178 15.01 -2.13 6.37
N LEU A 179 15.74 -1.00 6.42
CA LEU A 179 15.56 0.06 7.40
C LEU A 179 14.11 0.57 7.42
N ARG A 180 13.54 0.89 6.26
CA ARG A 180 12.14 1.33 6.19
C ARG A 180 11.16 0.25 6.64
N CYS A 181 11.42 -1.02 6.32
CA CYS A 181 10.63 -2.14 6.81
C CYS A 181 10.72 -2.31 8.34
N LEU A 182 11.90 -2.10 8.94
CA LEU A 182 12.10 -2.12 10.40
C LEU A 182 11.30 -1.02 11.10
N LEU A 183 11.25 0.17 10.52
CA LEU A 183 10.51 1.29 11.06
C LEU A 183 8.98 1.09 10.91
N ALA A 184 8.53 0.45 9.81
CA ALA A 184 7.11 0.30 9.47
C ALA A 184 6.41 -0.94 10.09
N ARG A 185 7.04 -1.65 11.04
CA ARG A 185 6.58 -2.97 11.53
C ARG A 185 5.28 -2.93 12.35
N ALA A 186 4.94 -1.78 12.90
CA ALA A 186 3.85 -1.63 13.87
C ALA A 186 2.76 -0.71 13.33
N THR A 187 2.28 -1.03 12.13
CA THR A 187 1.20 -0.28 11.50
C THR A 187 -0.06 -0.33 12.39
N PRO A 188 -0.62 0.83 12.84
CA PRO A 188 -1.80 0.84 13.73
C PRO A 188 -2.99 0.12 13.10
N PRO A 189 -3.94 -0.47 13.85
CA PRO A 189 -5.16 -1.02 13.24
C PRO A 189 -6.03 0.08 12.62
N PRO A 190 -6.88 -0.25 11.62
CA PRO A 190 -7.86 0.72 11.11
C PRO A 190 -8.82 1.15 12.21
N ARG A 191 -9.13 2.45 12.26
CA ARG A 191 -10.07 3.03 13.23
C ARG A 191 -10.92 4.12 12.59
N LEU A 192 -12.01 4.48 13.27
CA LEU A 192 -12.89 5.58 12.87
C LEU A 192 -12.18 6.92 13.09
N LEU A 193 -12.20 7.77 12.07
CA LEU A 193 -11.66 9.13 12.10
C LEU A 193 -12.74 10.18 12.24
N SER A 194 -13.88 9.95 11.61
CA SER A 194 -15.01 10.87 11.71
C SER A 194 -16.33 10.17 11.44
N LEU A 195 -17.39 10.75 11.99
CA LEU A 195 -18.77 10.42 11.73
C LEU A 195 -19.49 11.70 11.33
N HIS A 196 -20.36 11.63 10.33
CA HIS A 196 -21.21 12.75 9.92
C HIS A 196 -22.62 12.23 9.65
N ALA A 197 -23.58 12.77 10.38
CA ALA A 197 -25.00 12.51 10.17
C ALA A 197 -25.59 13.72 9.45
N ASP A 198 -26.27 13.49 8.33
CA ASP A 198 -26.96 14.49 7.54
C ASP A 198 -28.43 14.07 7.36
N LEU A 199 -29.34 14.84 7.94
CA LEU A 199 -30.78 14.58 7.87
C LEU A 199 -31.37 14.93 6.50
N GLU A 200 -30.78 15.88 5.79
CA GLU A 200 -31.27 16.30 4.48
C GLU A 200 -30.85 15.30 3.40
N ASP A 201 -29.65 14.74 3.50
CA ASP A 201 -29.17 13.64 2.65
C ASP A 201 -29.69 12.26 3.12
N GLY A 202 -30.17 12.17 4.37
CA GLY A 202 -30.63 10.92 4.98
C GLY A 202 -29.50 9.90 5.15
N THR A 203 -28.27 10.35 5.42
CA THR A 203 -27.10 9.47 5.53
C THR A 203 -26.29 9.69 6.80
N LEU A 204 -25.72 8.60 7.28
CA LEU A 204 -24.64 8.56 8.26
C LEU A 204 -23.37 8.12 7.53
N ALA A 205 -22.39 9.00 7.43
CA ALA A 205 -21.08 8.75 6.86
C ALA A 205 -20.05 8.44 7.95
N ALA A 206 -19.20 7.45 7.71
CA ALA A 206 -18.06 7.08 8.53
C ALA A 206 -16.78 7.13 7.70
N ALA A 207 -15.76 7.82 8.22
CA ALA A 207 -14.42 7.84 7.64
C ALA A 207 -13.45 6.99 8.49
N PHE A 208 -12.54 6.27 7.83
CA PHE A 208 -11.55 5.39 8.46
C PHE A 208 -10.13 5.84 8.17
N SER A 209 -9.21 5.50 9.08
CA SER A 209 -7.78 5.84 8.98
C SER A 209 -7.03 5.16 7.84
N ARG A 210 -7.69 4.23 7.15
CA ARG A 210 -7.23 3.54 5.94
C ARG A 210 -8.41 2.81 5.28
N PRO A 211 -8.23 2.30 4.05
CA PRO A 211 -9.26 1.49 3.41
C PRO A 211 -9.59 0.23 4.21
N VAL A 212 -10.87 0.02 4.52
CA VAL A 212 -11.38 -1.18 5.20
C VAL A 212 -12.47 -1.85 4.37
N VAL A 213 -12.68 -3.15 4.59
CA VAL A 213 -13.87 -3.88 4.15
C VAL A 213 -14.83 -3.95 5.34
N VAL A 214 -16.04 -3.43 5.18
CA VAL A 214 -17.11 -3.58 6.17
C VAL A 214 -17.88 -4.87 5.86
N SER A 215 -17.78 -5.82 6.77
CA SER A 215 -18.56 -7.07 6.78
C SER A 215 -19.77 -6.93 7.71
N PRO A 216 -20.80 -7.78 7.59
CA PRO A 216 -21.90 -7.80 8.56
C PRO A 216 -21.37 -7.88 10.00
N GLY A 217 -21.80 -6.96 10.87
CA GLY A 217 -21.38 -6.87 12.28
C GLY A 217 -20.00 -6.24 12.52
N SER A 218 -19.21 -5.90 11.49
CA SER A 218 -17.92 -5.23 11.72
C SER A 218 -18.06 -3.74 11.98
N LEU A 219 -19.10 -3.09 11.44
CA LEU A 219 -19.43 -1.69 11.69
C LEU A 219 -20.90 -1.60 12.07
N GLU A 220 -21.15 -1.28 13.33
CA GLU A 220 -22.51 -1.24 13.90
C GLU A 220 -22.91 0.20 14.16
N ALA A 221 -24.13 0.57 13.78
CA ALA A 221 -24.72 1.86 14.12
C ALA A 221 -26.10 1.68 14.74
N SER A 222 -26.37 2.45 15.78
CA SER A 222 -27.68 2.56 16.41
C SER A 222 -28.06 4.02 16.61
N LEU A 223 -29.36 4.28 16.51
CA LEU A 223 -30.01 5.54 16.85
C LEU A 223 -30.85 5.29 18.11
N ASP A 224 -30.54 6.00 19.20
CA ASP A 224 -31.26 5.85 20.49
C ASP A 224 -31.42 4.36 20.87
N ASP A 225 -30.32 3.63 20.75
CA ASP A 225 -30.19 2.17 20.98
C ASP A 225 -30.97 1.24 20.04
N CYS A 226 -31.68 1.80 19.04
CA CYS A 226 -32.27 1.04 17.94
C CYS A 226 -31.28 0.88 16.77
N PRO A 227 -30.95 -0.34 16.32
CA PRO A 227 -30.05 -0.56 15.19
C PRO A 227 -30.55 0.12 13.90
N LEU A 228 -29.64 0.69 13.12
CA LEU A 228 -29.98 1.28 11.83
C LEU A 228 -30.33 0.19 10.78
N PRO A 229 -31.31 0.44 9.89
CA PRO A 229 -31.95 -0.60 9.07
C PRO A 229 -31.16 -1.05 7.83
N GLY A 230 -30.03 -0.41 7.48
CA GLY A 230 -29.38 -0.59 6.18
C GLY A 230 -27.92 -1.05 6.24
N PRO A 231 -27.47 -1.88 5.28
CA PRO A 231 -26.07 -2.25 5.20
C PRO A 231 -25.23 -1.03 4.86
N TRP A 232 -24.05 -0.95 5.47
CA TRP A 232 -23.03 0.04 5.09
C TRP A 232 -22.59 -0.18 3.64
N ARG A 233 -22.38 0.91 2.91
CA ARG A 233 -21.92 0.88 1.51
C ARG A 233 -20.73 1.83 1.33
N PRO A 234 -19.75 1.51 0.47
CA PRO A 234 -18.68 2.43 0.14
C PRO A 234 -19.24 3.71 -0.48
N ALA A 235 -18.72 4.88 -0.09
CA ALA A 235 -19.20 6.17 -0.57
C ALA A 235 -18.99 6.40 -2.07
N ASP A 236 -18.11 5.62 -2.70
CA ASP A 236 -17.88 5.62 -4.15
C ASP A 236 -18.77 4.63 -4.92
N GLY A 237 -19.63 3.89 -4.21
CA GLY A 237 -20.56 2.91 -4.77
C GLY A 237 -19.93 1.60 -5.26
N ARG A 238 -18.61 1.39 -5.08
CA ARG A 238 -17.89 0.20 -5.58
C ARG A 238 -17.62 -0.79 -4.45
N PRO A 239 -17.85 -2.11 -4.63
CA PRO A 239 -17.62 -3.11 -3.59
C PRO A 239 -16.11 -3.41 -3.42
N ARG A 240 -15.38 -2.48 -2.81
CA ARG A 240 -13.93 -2.56 -2.56
C ARG A 240 -13.58 -1.95 -1.20
N PRO A 241 -12.37 -2.22 -0.67
CA PRO A 241 -11.90 -1.52 0.52
C PRO A 241 -11.98 0.00 0.32
N SER A 242 -12.53 0.71 1.32
CA SER A 242 -12.76 2.15 1.25
C SER A 242 -12.48 2.81 2.60
N CYS A 243 -11.98 4.04 2.58
CA CYS A 243 -11.90 4.88 3.77
C CYS A 243 -13.27 5.45 4.14
N PHE A 244 -14.25 5.46 3.23
CA PHE A 244 -15.55 6.09 3.44
C PHE A 244 -16.70 5.11 3.25
N TRP A 245 -17.57 5.07 4.24
CA TRP A 245 -18.74 4.18 4.29
C TRP A 245 -19.99 4.99 4.67
N LEU A 246 -21.12 4.65 4.06
CA LEU A 246 -22.41 5.32 4.23
C LEU A 246 -23.45 4.31 4.73
N CYS A 247 -24.28 4.72 5.68
CA CYS A 247 -25.45 3.99 6.17
C CYS A 247 -26.68 4.91 6.04
N PRO A 248 -27.85 4.42 5.57
CA PRO A 248 -29.06 5.24 5.51
C PRO A 248 -29.56 5.56 6.93
N LEU A 249 -29.98 6.81 7.13
CA LEU A 249 -30.70 7.24 8.32
C LEU A 249 -32.21 7.06 8.11
N PRO A 250 -32.95 6.60 9.13
CA PRO A 250 -34.39 6.41 9.02
C PRO A 250 -35.10 7.76 8.81
N PRO A 251 -36.13 7.82 7.95
CA PRO A 251 -36.93 9.03 7.79
C PRO A 251 -37.69 9.33 9.09
N GLY A 252 -37.77 10.62 9.45
CA GLY A 252 -38.54 11.04 10.63
C GLY A 252 -37.83 10.80 11.97
N LEU A 253 -36.50 10.89 12.01
CA LEU A 253 -35.72 10.98 13.25
C LEU A 253 -36.46 11.87 14.26
N ALA A 254 -36.92 11.24 15.34
CA ALA A 254 -37.83 11.84 16.31
C ALA A 254 -37.22 13.13 16.86
N THR A 255 -38.09 14.10 17.14
CA THR A 255 -37.78 15.42 17.74
C THR A 255 -36.51 15.36 18.58
N PRO A 256 -35.44 16.06 18.17
CA PRO A 256 -34.15 15.97 18.86
C PRO A 256 -34.28 16.22 20.36
N PRO A 257 -33.36 15.70 21.19
CA PRO A 257 -32.07 15.15 20.81
C PRO A 257 -32.13 13.69 20.32
N ALA A 258 -31.41 13.41 19.24
CA ALA A 258 -31.23 12.07 18.70
C ALA A 258 -29.75 11.66 18.81
N ARG A 259 -29.46 10.53 19.45
CA ARG A 259 -28.09 10.07 19.70
C ARG A 259 -27.74 8.89 18.81
N LEU A 260 -26.83 9.13 17.88
CA LEU A 260 -26.22 8.10 17.05
C LEU A 260 -24.99 7.53 17.75
N ARG A 261 -24.90 6.20 17.82
CA ARG A 261 -23.74 5.46 18.30
C ARG A 261 -23.18 4.63 17.14
N VAL A 262 -21.87 4.69 16.91
CA VAL A 262 -21.19 3.88 15.90
C VAL A 262 -20.00 3.17 16.52
N ALA A 263 -19.86 1.87 16.29
CA ALA A 263 -18.75 1.06 16.78
C ALA A 263 -18.13 0.24 15.66
N TRP A 264 -16.78 0.25 15.60
CA TRP A 264 -16.00 -0.57 14.67
C TRP A 264 -15.39 -1.76 15.39
N GLN A 265 -15.78 -2.96 14.99
CA GLN A 265 -15.34 -4.24 15.57
C GLN A 265 -15.44 -4.21 17.11
N ARG A 266 -14.39 -4.65 17.81
CA ARG A 266 -14.29 -4.61 19.28
C ARG A 266 -13.67 -3.28 19.79
N GLY A 267 -13.64 -2.24 18.95
CA GLY A 267 -13.10 -0.93 19.29
C GLY A 267 -14.07 -0.07 20.12
N PRO A 268 -13.64 1.14 20.51
CA PRO A 268 -14.51 2.09 21.21
C PRO A 268 -15.70 2.50 20.35
N ALA A 269 -16.84 2.76 21.01
CA ALA A 269 -17.99 3.35 20.37
C ALA A 269 -17.85 4.88 20.36
N HIS A 270 -18.20 5.49 19.23
CA HIS A 270 -18.22 6.94 19.04
C HIS A 270 -19.66 7.41 18.91
N PHE A 271 -19.91 8.66 19.30
CA PHE A 271 -21.26 9.21 19.39
C PHE A 271 -21.37 10.51 18.62
N VAL A 272 -22.51 10.69 17.95
CA VAL A 272 -22.93 11.93 17.31
C VAL A 272 -24.31 12.27 17.85
N THR A 273 -24.50 13.50 18.32
CA THR A 273 -25.79 13.95 18.86
C THR A 273 -26.34 15.05 17.97
N LEU A 274 -27.51 14.81 17.38
CA LEU A 274 -28.30 15.83 16.69
C LEU A 274 -29.12 16.58 17.73
N ARG A 275 -28.95 17.91 17.82
CA ARG A 275 -29.70 18.77 18.77
C ARG A 275 -30.97 19.33 18.11
N PRO A 276 -31.92 19.86 18.92
CA PRO A 276 -33.13 20.50 18.40
C PRO A 276 -32.83 21.59 17.36
N GLY A 277 -33.36 21.43 16.15
CA GLY A 277 -33.18 22.37 15.04
C GLY A 277 -31.94 22.16 14.18
N GLU A 278 -31.04 21.24 14.54
CA GLU A 278 -29.87 20.90 13.70
C GLU A 278 -30.27 19.93 12.59
N THR A 279 -29.78 20.17 11.36
CA THR A 279 -29.96 19.26 10.22
C THR A 279 -28.77 18.33 9.99
N GLU A 280 -27.66 18.57 10.69
CA GLU A 280 -26.47 17.76 10.64
C GLU A 280 -25.74 17.75 11.98
N ALA A 281 -24.99 16.69 12.25
CA ALA A 281 -24.10 16.58 13.40
C ALA A 281 -22.90 15.70 13.04
N TRP A 282 -21.79 15.86 13.76
CA TRP A 282 -20.57 15.12 13.48
C TRP A 282 -19.75 14.85 14.72
N TRP A 283 -18.84 13.89 14.59
CA TRP A 283 -17.74 13.65 15.49
C TRP A 283 -16.46 13.51 14.64
N GLN A 284 -15.34 14.04 15.12
CA GLN A 284 -14.06 13.89 14.45
C GLN A 284 -12.96 13.70 15.48
N GLU A 285 -12.07 12.76 15.20
CA GLU A 285 -10.85 12.56 15.95
C GLU A 285 -9.85 13.69 15.65
N PRO A 286 -9.13 14.22 16.66
CA PRO A 286 -8.04 15.14 16.44
C PRO A 286 -7.02 14.61 15.44
N ILE A 287 -6.49 15.49 14.60
CA ILE A 287 -5.44 15.11 13.65
C ILE A 287 -4.10 14.93 14.39
N GLU A 288 -3.57 13.72 14.36
CA GLU A 288 -2.23 13.42 14.84
C GLU A 288 -1.19 13.59 13.72
N ALA A 289 -0.28 14.55 13.89
CA ALA A 289 0.69 14.93 12.86
C ALA A 289 1.56 13.76 12.36
N ARG A 290 1.95 12.86 13.26
CA ARG A 290 2.80 11.69 12.97
C ARG A 290 2.12 10.63 12.09
N GLU A 291 0.81 10.69 11.93
CA GLU A 291 0.04 9.69 11.18
C GLU A 291 -0.26 10.09 9.71
N LEU A 292 0.17 11.28 9.28
CA LEU A 292 -0.26 11.82 7.99
C LEU A 292 0.61 11.36 6.81
N ILE A 293 1.93 11.35 7.00
CA ILE A 293 2.89 11.10 5.91
C ILE A 293 3.36 9.65 5.93
N TRP A 294 3.77 9.14 7.11
CA TRP A 294 4.27 7.77 7.27
C TRP A 294 3.69 7.09 8.53
N PRO A 295 2.37 6.84 8.56
CA PRO A 295 1.68 6.33 9.75
C PRO A 295 2.21 5.00 10.27
N GLU A 296 2.85 4.20 9.41
CA GLU A 296 3.41 2.89 9.76
C GLU A 296 4.56 2.99 10.77
N VAL A 297 5.19 4.16 10.91
CA VAL A 297 6.34 4.43 11.80
C VAL A 297 5.92 5.05 13.14
N GLY A 298 4.64 5.36 13.31
CA GLY A 298 4.10 6.09 14.47
C GLY A 298 4.27 5.42 15.84
N VAL A 299 4.81 4.21 15.91
CA VAL A 299 5.06 3.43 17.14
C VAL A 299 6.53 3.45 17.56
N SER A 300 7.45 3.90 16.69
CA SER A 300 8.87 4.03 17.04
C SER A 300 9.13 5.21 17.98
N ASP A 301 10.11 5.07 18.86
CA ASP A 301 10.53 6.12 19.81
C ASP A 301 10.98 7.39 19.03
N PRO A 302 10.41 8.57 19.30
CA PRO A 302 10.83 9.83 18.67
C PRO A 302 12.32 10.14 18.81
N ALA A 303 12.98 9.68 19.89
CA ALA A 303 14.42 9.84 20.06
C ALA A 303 15.20 9.06 18.98
N VAL A 304 14.83 7.80 18.76
CA VAL A 304 15.42 6.94 17.72
C VAL A 304 15.21 7.53 16.32
N LEU A 305 14.00 8.04 16.04
CA LEU A 305 13.71 8.70 14.75
C LEU A 305 14.57 9.96 14.56
N SER A 306 14.81 10.72 15.63
CA SER A 306 15.63 11.93 15.60
C SER A 306 17.10 11.61 15.35
N GLU A 307 17.64 10.58 16.01
CA GLU A 307 19.00 10.08 15.77
C GLU A 307 19.18 9.60 14.32
N LEU A 308 18.23 8.84 13.79
CA LEU A 308 18.24 8.40 12.39
C LEU A 308 18.15 9.57 11.40
N ALA A 309 17.33 10.57 11.70
CA ALA A 309 17.23 11.76 10.87
C ALA A 309 18.55 12.54 10.86
N GLN A 310 19.21 12.66 12.02
CA GLN A 310 20.52 13.29 12.13
C GLN A 310 21.60 12.54 11.35
N ALA A 311 21.65 11.21 11.49
CA ALA A 311 22.54 10.35 10.71
C ALA A 311 22.31 10.52 9.19
N CYS A 312 21.05 10.64 8.75
CA CYS A 312 20.74 10.92 7.34
C CYS A 312 21.23 12.30 6.90
N ARG A 313 21.14 13.34 7.74
CA ARG A 313 21.66 14.67 7.40
C ARG A 313 23.16 14.64 7.17
N GLU A 314 23.91 14.01 8.07
CA GLU A 314 25.36 13.85 7.98
C GLU A 314 25.74 13.08 6.70
N LEU A 315 25.00 12.01 6.39
CA LEU A 315 25.24 11.26 5.15
C LEU A 315 24.98 12.10 3.89
N LEU A 316 23.97 12.99 3.90
CA LEU A 316 23.67 13.87 2.76
C LEU A 316 24.70 15.00 2.58
N GLU A 317 25.49 15.33 3.60
CA GLU A 317 26.63 16.23 3.43
C GLU A 317 27.73 15.59 2.57
N LEU A 318 27.92 14.26 2.72
CA LEU A 318 28.89 13.48 1.95
C LEU A 318 28.34 13.04 0.60
N GLU A 319 27.08 12.60 0.56
CA GLU A 319 26.40 12.02 -0.61
C GLU A 319 25.06 12.73 -0.89
N PRO A 320 25.07 13.98 -1.41
CA PRO A 320 23.86 14.82 -1.52
C PRO A 320 22.76 14.25 -2.42
N ARG A 321 23.11 13.27 -3.27
CA ARG A 321 22.20 12.62 -4.22
C ARG A 321 21.84 11.19 -3.83
N SER A 322 22.15 10.75 -2.59
CA SER A 322 21.70 9.43 -2.12
C SER A 322 20.17 9.38 -2.07
N ARG A 323 19.59 8.67 -3.04
CA ARG A 323 18.13 8.52 -3.20
C ARG A 323 17.50 7.84 -1.97
N GLY A 324 18.17 6.81 -1.46
CA GLY A 324 17.73 6.08 -0.27
C GLY A 324 17.72 6.94 0.98
N CYS A 325 18.77 7.76 1.15
CA CYS A 325 18.88 8.69 2.26
C CYS A 325 17.85 9.82 2.17
N LEU A 326 17.72 10.49 1.01
CA LEU A 326 16.73 11.56 0.78
C LEU A 326 15.29 11.10 1.05
N LEU A 327 14.91 9.92 0.55
CA LEU A 327 13.60 9.34 0.80
C LEU A 327 13.39 9.04 2.29
N THR A 328 14.37 8.41 2.93
CA THR A 328 14.27 8.02 4.34
C THR A 328 14.18 9.25 5.23
N LEU A 329 15.02 10.28 5.00
CA LEU A 329 14.96 11.54 5.73
C LEU A 329 13.60 12.22 5.54
N ALA A 330 13.08 12.33 4.31
CA ALA A 330 11.75 12.92 4.07
C ALA A 330 10.65 12.22 4.89
N LEU A 331 10.67 10.88 4.94
CA LEU A 331 9.68 10.14 5.70
C LEU A 331 9.88 10.30 7.23
N LEU A 332 11.12 10.33 7.72
CA LEU A 332 11.43 10.58 9.14
C LEU A 332 10.98 11.97 9.60
N LEU A 333 11.25 13.01 8.80
CA LEU A 333 10.79 14.38 9.07
C LEU A 333 9.25 14.46 9.12
N GLY A 334 8.59 13.69 8.25
CA GLY A 334 7.13 13.55 8.25
C GLY A 334 6.59 12.84 9.49
N ALA A 335 7.34 11.93 10.10
CA ALA A 335 6.95 11.23 11.32
C ALA A 335 7.26 12.06 12.60
N LEU A 336 8.40 12.74 12.64
CA LEU A 336 8.84 13.57 13.78
C LEU A 336 7.98 14.82 13.98
N GLY A 337 7.41 15.34 12.90
CA GLY A 337 6.55 16.52 12.95
C GLY A 337 6.67 17.35 11.69
N PRO A 338 5.79 17.15 10.68
CA PRO A 338 5.96 17.80 9.38
C PRO A 338 5.88 19.32 9.48
N ARG A 339 5.13 19.88 10.45
CA ARG A 339 5.07 21.32 10.71
C ARG A 339 6.44 21.92 11.05
N ALA A 340 7.20 21.28 11.93
CA ALA A 340 8.52 21.77 12.36
C ALA A 340 9.58 21.60 11.26
N HIS A 341 9.41 20.59 10.41
CA HIS A 341 10.40 20.20 9.40
C HIS A 341 9.95 20.47 7.96
N GLY A 342 8.92 21.29 7.74
CA GLY A 342 8.25 21.40 6.44
C GLY A 342 9.16 21.91 5.31
N GLU A 343 10.04 22.86 5.59
CA GLU A 343 11.00 23.37 4.60
C GLU A 343 12.05 22.32 4.22
N GLU A 344 12.60 21.64 5.23
CA GLU A 344 13.58 20.57 5.05
C GLU A 344 12.97 19.39 4.29
N LEU A 345 11.74 19.00 4.63
CA LEU A 345 10.96 17.98 3.94
C LEU A 345 10.79 18.31 2.45
N ARG A 346 10.33 19.53 2.13
CA ARG A 346 10.18 19.99 0.74
C ARG A 346 11.52 19.98 -0.01
N ARG A 347 12.60 20.39 0.65
CA ARG A 347 13.95 20.34 0.07
C ARG A 347 14.36 18.91 -0.26
N CYS A 348 14.19 17.97 0.69
CA CYS A 348 14.50 16.56 0.48
C CYS A 348 13.73 15.98 -0.72
N LEU A 349 12.43 16.27 -0.82
CA LEU A 349 11.59 15.78 -1.92
C LEU A 349 11.98 16.38 -3.27
N ARG A 350 12.35 17.66 -3.34
CA ARG A 350 12.88 18.26 -4.57
C ARG A 350 14.20 17.61 -4.99
N CYS A 351 15.16 17.50 -4.06
CA CYS A 351 16.44 16.85 -4.33
C CYS A 351 16.25 15.38 -4.74
N LEU A 352 15.31 14.66 -4.13
CA LEU A 352 14.99 13.28 -4.49
C LEU A 352 14.43 13.19 -5.92
N GLN A 353 13.56 14.12 -6.30
CA GLN A 353 12.99 14.17 -7.65
C GLN A 353 14.06 14.41 -8.72
N GLU A 354 15.08 15.23 -8.41
CA GLU A 354 16.22 15.49 -9.28
C GLU A 354 17.18 14.29 -9.35
N ALA A 355 17.44 13.65 -8.21
CA ALA A 355 18.31 12.48 -8.12
C ALA A 355 17.68 11.21 -8.73
N ASP A 356 16.36 11.21 -8.94
CA ASP A 356 15.60 10.02 -9.35
C ASP A 356 14.48 10.30 -10.36
N PRO A 357 14.84 10.74 -11.58
CA PRO A 357 13.87 11.17 -12.58
C PRO A 357 12.89 10.07 -13.02
N LEU A 358 13.31 8.79 -12.94
CA LEU A 358 12.46 7.65 -13.29
C LEU A 358 11.30 7.43 -12.31
N ARG A 359 11.43 7.93 -11.07
CA ARG A 359 10.38 7.86 -10.02
C ARG A 359 9.74 9.22 -9.73
N ARG A 360 9.88 10.19 -10.65
CA ARG A 360 9.33 11.55 -10.48
C ARG A 360 7.84 11.56 -10.09
N GLY A 361 7.02 10.70 -10.68
CA GLY A 361 5.59 10.60 -10.33
C GLY A 361 5.37 10.17 -8.88
N PHE A 362 6.09 9.15 -8.42
CA PHE A 362 6.04 8.70 -7.02
C PHE A 362 6.47 9.82 -6.05
N VAL A 363 7.55 10.54 -6.36
CA VAL A 363 8.04 11.64 -5.51
C VAL A 363 7.05 12.82 -5.51
N ALA A 364 6.43 13.12 -6.65
CA ALA A 364 5.40 14.16 -6.76
C ALA A 364 4.13 13.81 -5.95
N ASP A 365 3.73 12.53 -5.92
CA ASP A 365 2.62 12.07 -5.07
C ASP A 365 2.98 12.16 -3.58
N LEU A 366 4.21 11.81 -3.21
CA LEU A 366 4.69 11.98 -1.83
C LEU A 366 4.76 13.46 -1.42
N ALA A 367 5.18 14.35 -2.33
CA ALA A 367 5.13 15.79 -2.13
C ALA A 367 3.70 16.31 -1.99
N SER A 368 2.77 15.80 -2.80
CA SER A 368 1.35 16.12 -2.69
C SER A 368 0.81 15.74 -1.31
N ARG A 369 1.17 14.54 -0.81
CA ARG A 369 0.85 14.10 0.55
C ARG A 369 1.42 15.02 1.62
N ALA A 370 2.67 15.42 1.49
CA ALA A 370 3.33 16.33 2.43
C ALA A 370 2.62 17.69 2.48
N GLU A 371 2.28 18.29 1.33
CA GLU A 371 1.56 19.57 1.28
C GLU A 371 0.16 19.46 1.90
N VAL A 372 -0.60 18.43 1.56
CA VAL A 372 -1.93 18.22 2.16
C VAL A 372 -1.82 18.03 3.67
N ALA A 373 -0.83 17.25 4.15
CA ALA A 373 -0.60 17.07 5.58
C ALA A 373 -0.28 18.40 6.30
N LEU A 374 0.57 19.24 5.70
CA LEU A 374 0.93 20.54 6.25
C LEU A 374 -0.27 21.49 6.34
N GLU A 375 -1.12 21.52 5.32
CA GLU A 375 -2.31 22.38 5.32
C GLU A 375 -3.39 21.87 6.27
N LEU A 376 -3.62 20.55 6.34
CA LEU A 376 -4.51 19.93 7.33
C LEU A 376 -4.09 20.26 8.75
N LEU A 377 -2.78 20.25 9.01
CA LEU A 377 -2.25 20.68 10.29
C LEU A 377 -2.49 22.17 10.50
N ARG A 378 -2.15 23.03 9.54
CA ARG A 378 -2.28 24.48 9.65
C ARG A 378 -3.71 24.92 9.98
N GLU A 379 -4.69 24.45 9.23
CA GLU A 379 -6.11 24.81 9.37
C GLU A 379 -6.78 24.05 10.53
N GLY A 380 -6.24 22.88 10.91
CA GLY A 380 -6.82 22.00 11.93
C GLY A 380 -7.89 21.05 11.37
N ALA A 381 -8.32 20.09 12.19
CA ALA A 381 -9.45 19.20 11.86
C ALA A 381 -10.75 20.01 12.01
N GLY A 382 -11.13 20.73 10.96
CA GLY A 382 -12.21 21.72 11.01
C GLY A 382 -13.23 21.56 9.89
N LEU A 383 -14.44 22.02 10.16
CA LEU A 383 -15.66 21.97 9.31
C LEU A 383 -15.61 22.91 8.09
N GLY A 384 -14.45 23.52 7.85
CA GLY A 384 -14.32 24.72 7.06
C GLY A 384 -13.78 24.45 5.66
N GLU A 385 -12.80 25.29 5.30
CA GLU A 385 -12.19 25.38 3.99
C GLU A 385 -10.77 24.79 4.03
N LEU A 386 -10.50 23.81 3.17
CA LEU A 386 -9.15 23.29 2.96
C LEU A 386 -8.52 23.98 1.75
N ARG A 387 -7.53 24.83 2.01
CA ARG A 387 -6.82 25.64 1.00
C ARG A 387 -5.55 24.97 0.53
N LEU A 388 -5.53 24.58 -0.73
CA LEU A 388 -4.46 23.81 -1.36
C LEU A 388 -4.04 24.43 -2.71
N GLN A 389 -4.28 25.72 -2.92
CA GLN A 389 -3.98 26.38 -4.20
C GLN A 389 -2.47 26.47 -4.46
N GLY A 390 -2.05 26.24 -5.71
CA GLY A 390 -0.66 26.50 -6.13
C GLY A 390 0.40 25.61 -5.49
N LYS A 391 0.05 24.38 -5.07
CA LYS A 391 0.96 23.46 -4.35
C LYS A 391 1.58 22.39 -5.26
N ALA A 392 1.39 22.48 -6.57
CA ALA A 392 1.82 21.50 -7.55
C ALA A 392 1.32 20.06 -7.26
N LEU A 393 0.11 19.94 -6.69
CA LEU A 393 -0.47 18.63 -6.35
C LEU A 393 -0.70 17.81 -7.61
N THR A 394 -0.21 16.57 -7.61
CA THR A 394 -0.46 15.57 -8.67
C THR A 394 -1.48 14.52 -8.23
N SER A 395 -1.66 14.36 -6.92
CA SER A 395 -2.71 13.57 -6.27
C SER A 395 -3.31 14.31 -5.08
N LEU A 396 -4.45 13.80 -4.59
CA LEU A 396 -5.17 14.37 -3.45
C LEU A 396 -5.38 13.30 -2.36
N PRO A 397 -4.32 12.98 -1.58
CA PRO A 397 -4.39 12.02 -0.48
C PRO A 397 -5.05 12.64 0.77
N LEU A 398 -5.27 11.82 1.81
CA LEU A 398 -5.73 12.26 3.14
C LEU A 398 -7.13 12.89 3.18
N LEU A 399 -7.97 12.64 2.17
CA LEU A 399 -9.35 13.12 2.14
C LEU A 399 -10.17 12.66 3.36
N GLU A 400 -9.87 11.48 3.91
CA GLU A 400 -10.48 10.95 5.14
C GLU A 400 -10.25 11.85 6.36
N ARG A 401 -9.18 12.66 6.37
CA ARG A 401 -8.91 13.65 7.42
C ARG A 401 -9.66 14.96 7.19
N ALA A 402 -10.15 15.18 5.97
CA ALA A 402 -10.94 16.35 5.55
C ALA A 402 -12.43 16.00 5.31
N ALA A 403 -12.92 14.88 5.84
CA ALA A 403 -14.28 14.37 5.58
C ALA A 403 -15.41 15.39 5.86
N LEU A 404 -15.15 16.33 6.76
CA LEU A 404 -16.10 17.36 7.18
C LEU A 404 -15.92 18.72 6.48
N ALA A 405 -15.02 18.83 5.50
CA ALA A 405 -14.76 20.09 4.80
C ALA A 405 -15.98 20.51 3.96
N ALA A 406 -16.39 21.78 4.12
CA ALA A 406 -17.44 22.40 3.32
C ALA A 406 -16.88 23.06 2.04
N ARG A 407 -15.60 23.43 2.04
CA ARG A 407 -14.95 24.05 0.88
C ARG A 407 -13.59 23.43 0.63
N LEU A 408 -13.29 23.15 -0.63
CA LEU A 408 -12.01 22.57 -1.04
C LEU A 408 -11.45 23.35 -2.21
N GLU A 409 -10.34 24.04 -1.97
CA GLU A 409 -9.74 24.96 -2.92
C GLU A 409 -8.43 24.40 -3.47
N LEU A 410 -8.48 23.86 -4.68
CA LEU A 410 -7.39 23.13 -5.35
C LEU A 410 -6.89 23.87 -6.60
N ALA A 411 -7.19 25.16 -6.74
CA ALA A 411 -6.85 25.92 -7.94
C ALA A 411 -5.33 25.98 -8.20
N GLY A 412 -4.91 25.84 -9.46
CA GLY A 412 -3.50 25.97 -9.85
C GLY A 412 -2.62 24.80 -9.41
N ASN A 413 -3.11 23.56 -9.56
CA ASN A 413 -2.34 22.34 -9.30
C ASN A 413 -2.18 21.50 -10.58
N GLU A 414 -1.70 20.27 -10.47
CA GLU A 414 -1.43 19.36 -11.60
C GLU A 414 -2.36 18.14 -11.60
N LEU A 415 -3.53 18.22 -10.94
CA LEU A 415 -4.45 17.09 -10.80
C LEU A 415 -5.01 16.66 -12.17
N GLY A 416 -4.76 15.41 -12.56
CA GLY A 416 -5.27 14.84 -13.81
C GLY A 416 -6.69 14.27 -13.70
N ALA A 417 -7.10 13.91 -12.48
CA ALA A 417 -8.41 13.36 -12.16
C ALA A 417 -8.76 13.65 -10.70
N LEU A 418 -10.05 13.61 -10.38
CA LEU A 418 -10.53 13.71 -9.01
C LEU A 418 -10.69 12.31 -8.39
N PRO A 419 -10.20 12.07 -7.15
CA PRO A 419 -10.26 10.76 -6.56
C PRO A 419 -11.70 10.38 -6.15
N PRO A 420 -12.07 9.09 -6.21
CA PRO A 420 -13.39 8.61 -5.79
C PRO A 420 -13.65 8.83 -4.29
N GLY A 421 -12.60 9.05 -3.48
CA GLY A 421 -12.74 9.42 -2.07
C GLY A 421 -13.54 10.71 -1.83
N LEU A 422 -13.70 11.58 -2.83
CA LEU A 422 -14.55 12.77 -2.72
C LEU A 422 -16.00 12.44 -2.35
N GLY A 423 -16.51 11.25 -2.71
CA GLY A 423 -17.86 10.82 -2.33
C GLY A 423 -18.10 10.76 -0.82
N GLY A 424 -17.02 10.68 -0.03
CA GLY A 424 -17.06 10.74 1.44
C GLY A 424 -17.19 12.13 2.03
N LEU A 425 -16.91 13.19 1.28
CA LEU A 425 -17.02 14.59 1.74
C LEU A 425 -18.48 15.07 1.58
N ARG A 426 -19.40 14.50 2.37
CA ARG A 426 -20.85 14.74 2.25
C ARG A 426 -21.25 16.20 2.49
N ARG A 427 -20.41 16.99 3.17
CA ARG A 427 -20.62 18.43 3.45
C ARG A 427 -20.09 19.37 2.38
N LEU A 428 -19.38 18.87 1.36
CA LEU A 428 -18.70 19.73 0.40
C LEU A 428 -19.70 20.56 -0.41
N GLN A 429 -19.64 21.88 -0.24
CA GLN A 429 -20.47 22.88 -0.92
C GLN A 429 -19.74 23.56 -2.07
N VAL A 430 -18.45 23.84 -1.91
CA VAL A 430 -17.63 24.51 -2.94
C VAL A 430 -16.41 23.66 -3.24
N LEU A 431 -16.25 23.33 -4.52
CA LEU A 431 -15.06 22.65 -5.04
C LEU A 431 -14.44 23.50 -6.14
N ASP A 432 -13.28 24.10 -5.86
CA ASP A 432 -12.49 24.81 -6.86
C ASP A 432 -11.34 23.91 -7.33
N VAL A 433 -11.40 23.45 -8.56
CA VAL A 433 -10.34 22.66 -9.21
C VAL A 433 -9.84 23.35 -10.48
N SER A 434 -9.97 24.68 -10.52
CA SER A 434 -9.55 25.51 -11.66
C SER A 434 -8.05 25.38 -11.93
N ARG A 435 -7.63 25.56 -13.18
CA ARG A 435 -6.22 25.52 -13.61
C ARG A 435 -5.50 24.24 -13.16
N ASN A 436 -6.13 23.10 -13.42
CA ASN A 436 -5.58 21.76 -13.23
C ASN A 436 -5.46 21.04 -14.58
N ARG A 437 -5.30 19.71 -14.57
CA ARG A 437 -5.22 18.86 -15.75
C ARG A 437 -6.41 17.90 -15.87
N VAL A 438 -7.55 18.24 -15.26
CA VAL A 438 -8.75 17.40 -15.23
C VAL A 438 -9.37 17.34 -16.62
N ARG A 439 -9.41 16.14 -17.22
CA ARG A 439 -10.04 15.93 -18.54
C ARG A 439 -11.49 15.52 -18.46
N SER A 440 -11.86 14.85 -17.36
CA SER A 440 -13.18 14.24 -17.20
C SER A 440 -13.51 14.04 -15.73
N LEU A 441 -14.79 14.14 -15.39
CA LEU A 441 -15.34 13.82 -14.08
C LEU A 441 -15.88 12.39 -14.01
N ARG A 442 -15.77 11.60 -15.08
CA ARG A 442 -16.25 10.21 -15.12
C ARG A 442 -15.79 9.43 -13.89
N GLY A 443 -16.76 8.84 -13.18
CA GLY A 443 -16.51 8.07 -11.97
C GLY A 443 -16.46 8.90 -10.67
N LEU A 444 -16.68 10.22 -10.73
CA LEU A 444 -16.92 11.05 -9.55
C LEU A 444 -18.24 10.62 -8.89
N PRO A 445 -18.25 10.26 -7.59
CA PRO A 445 -19.48 9.92 -6.89
C PRO A 445 -20.38 11.15 -6.68
N PRO A 446 -21.68 10.97 -6.42
CA PRO A 446 -22.59 12.06 -6.10
C PRO A 446 -22.13 12.87 -4.87
N LEU A 447 -22.11 14.19 -5.01
CA LEU A 447 -21.79 15.14 -3.95
C LEU A 447 -23.09 15.89 -3.56
N PRO A 448 -23.80 15.48 -2.49
CA PRO A 448 -25.19 15.86 -2.23
C PRO A 448 -25.34 17.33 -1.86
N ARG A 449 -24.31 17.92 -1.26
CA ARG A 449 -24.28 19.31 -0.80
C ARG A 449 -23.53 20.25 -1.75
N LEU A 450 -22.99 19.75 -2.87
CA LEU A 450 -22.18 20.58 -3.76
C LEU A 450 -23.07 21.63 -4.44
N GLU A 451 -22.77 22.90 -4.21
CA GLU A 451 -23.49 24.06 -4.75
C GLU A 451 -22.72 24.72 -5.89
N GLU A 452 -21.38 24.73 -5.80
CA GLU A 452 -20.51 25.40 -6.75
C GLU A 452 -19.31 24.53 -7.12
N LEU A 453 -19.11 24.34 -8.42
CA LEU A 453 -17.96 23.66 -8.98
C LEU A 453 -17.24 24.58 -9.97
N ARG A 454 -15.95 24.81 -9.75
CA ARG A 454 -15.10 25.58 -10.65
C ARG A 454 -14.09 24.69 -11.35
N LEU A 455 -14.16 24.64 -12.66
CA LEU A 455 -13.30 23.85 -13.54
C LEU A 455 -12.57 24.73 -14.56
N ASP A 456 -12.52 26.04 -14.33
CA ASP A 456 -11.93 27.02 -15.24
C ASP A 456 -10.51 26.59 -15.64
N GLY A 457 -10.15 26.67 -16.92
CA GLY A 457 -8.80 26.36 -17.41
C GLY A 457 -8.38 24.89 -17.32
N ASN A 458 -9.32 23.94 -17.27
CA ASN A 458 -9.03 22.51 -17.40
C ASN A 458 -9.20 21.98 -18.84
N PRO A 459 -8.51 20.89 -19.24
CA PRO A 459 -8.62 20.30 -20.57
C PRO A 459 -9.90 19.46 -20.80
N ILE A 460 -11.07 19.98 -20.42
CA ILE A 460 -12.38 19.33 -20.61
C ILE A 460 -12.90 19.64 -22.01
N SER A 461 -13.16 18.60 -22.80
CA SER A 461 -13.46 18.78 -24.23
C SER A 461 -14.90 18.47 -24.61
N HIS A 462 -15.63 17.66 -23.83
CA HIS A 462 -16.99 17.25 -24.18
C HIS A 462 -17.95 17.42 -22.99
N ALA A 463 -19.21 17.76 -23.24
CA ALA A 463 -20.23 17.81 -22.18
C ALA A 463 -20.39 16.45 -21.47
N SER A 464 -20.22 15.33 -22.19
CA SER A 464 -20.27 13.97 -21.61
C SER A 464 -19.21 13.71 -20.53
N ASP A 465 -18.13 14.49 -20.50
CA ASP A 465 -17.10 14.42 -19.46
C ASP A 465 -17.61 14.92 -18.11
N LEU A 466 -18.73 15.65 -18.09
CA LEU A 466 -19.37 16.23 -16.91
C LEU A 466 -20.62 15.45 -16.45
N ALA A 467 -20.95 14.33 -17.10
CA ALA A 467 -22.18 13.57 -16.84
C ALA A 467 -22.47 13.25 -15.36
N PRO A 468 -21.46 12.95 -14.50
CA PRO A 468 -21.71 12.69 -13.08
C PRO A 468 -22.32 13.87 -12.30
N LEU A 469 -22.20 15.10 -12.78
CA LEU A 469 -22.79 16.28 -12.14
C LEU A 469 -24.32 16.27 -12.13
N ALA A 470 -24.95 15.52 -13.04
CA ALA A 470 -26.40 15.34 -13.03
C ALA A 470 -26.90 14.60 -11.77
N ALA A 471 -26.02 13.90 -11.05
CA ALA A 471 -26.32 13.25 -9.78
C ALA A 471 -26.04 14.13 -8.55
N CYS A 472 -25.63 15.39 -8.73
CA CYS A 472 -25.40 16.35 -7.64
C CYS A 472 -26.64 17.27 -7.48
N PRO A 473 -27.57 16.95 -6.57
CA PRO A 473 -28.91 17.58 -6.55
C PRO A 473 -28.92 19.07 -6.19
N ARG A 474 -27.83 19.58 -5.59
CA ARG A 474 -27.71 20.98 -5.16
C ARG A 474 -26.80 21.84 -6.03
N LEU A 475 -26.22 21.26 -7.09
CA LEU A 475 -25.30 22.01 -7.92
C LEU A 475 -26.06 23.15 -8.58
N ALA A 476 -25.66 24.38 -8.27
CA ALA A 476 -26.31 25.59 -8.75
C ALA A 476 -25.40 26.39 -9.68
N ARG A 477 -24.08 26.31 -9.49
CA ARG A 477 -23.10 27.08 -10.26
C ARG A 477 -21.98 26.18 -10.80
N LEU A 478 -21.72 26.29 -12.09
CA LEU A 478 -20.65 25.59 -12.78
C LEU A 478 -19.82 26.57 -13.60
N ARG A 479 -18.51 26.65 -13.33
CA ARG A 479 -17.58 27.50 -14.10
C ARG A 479 -16.67 26.65 -14.99
N LEU A 480 -16.59 27.01 -16.27
CA LEU A 480 -15.87 26.28 -17.32
C LEU A 480 -15.05 27.21 -18.22
N ALA A 481 -14.82 28.47 -17.82
CA ALA A 481 -14.09 29.45 -18.61
C ALA A 481 -12.69 28.94 -18.98
N GLY A 482 -12.29 29.12 -20.24
CA GLY A 482 -10.99 28.66 -20.73
C GLY A 482 -10.83 27.13 -20.85
N THR A 483 -11.93 26.35 -20.82
CA THR A 483 -11.91 24.94 -21.21
C THR A 483 -12.13 24.79 -22.74
N PRO A 484 -11.61 23.73 -23.39
CA PRO A 484 -11.93 23.45 -24.79
C PRO A 484 -13.43 23.31 -25.06
N LEU A 485 -14.19 22.75 -24.11
CA LEU A 485 -15.65 22.68 -24.17
C LEU A 485 -16.27 24.08 -24.22
N ALA A 486 -15.83 25.03 -23.39
CA ALA A 486 -16.41 26.38 -23.37
C ALA A 486 -16.20 27.17 -24.68
N ALA A 487 -15.16 26.85 -25.45
CA ALA A 487 -14.93 27.42 -26.77
C ALA A 487 -15.77 26.79 -27.88
N ALA A 488 -16.44 25.65 -27.63
CA ALA A 488 -17.22 24.96 -28.64
C ALA A 488 -18.58 25.65 -28.88
N PRO A 489 -19.02 25.79 -30.15
CA PRO A 489 -20.22 26.55 -30.49
C PRO A 489 -21.51 25.96 -29.90
N GLU A 490 -21.56 24.64 -29.70
CA GLU A 490 -22.73 23.93 -29.17
C GLU A 490 -22.69 23.72 -27.65
N ALA A 491 -21.66 24.22 -26.96
CA ALA A 491 -21.41 23.90 -25.56
C ALA A 491 -22.59 24.27 -24.65
N ALA A 492 -23.16 25.46 -24.82
CA ALA A 492 -24.29 25.93 -24.02
C ALA A 492 -25.51 25.01 -24.17
N ALA A 493 -25.88 24.63 -25.40
CA ALA A 493 -27.02 23.74 -25.65
C ALA A 493 -26.79 22.31 -25.12
N GLN A 494 -25.57 21.79 -25.27
CA GLN A 494 -25.21 20.47 -24.73
C GLN A 494 -25.23 20.45 -23.19
N LEU A 495 -24.78 21.53 -22.55
CA LEU A 495 -24.76 21.68 -21.09
C LEU A 495 -26.14 21.93 -20.52
N ASP A 496 -26.99 22.73 -21.18
CA ASP A 496 -28.39 22.94 -20.77
C ASP A 496 -29.18 21.63 -20.81
N LYS A 497 -28.96 20.80 -21.84
CA LYS A 497 -29.55 19.45 -21.91
C LYS A 497 -29.07 18.53 -20.77
N LEU A 498 -27.80 18.63 -20.39
CA LEU A 498 -27.21 17.75 -19.37
C LEU A 498 -27.52 18.20 -17.94
N LEU A 499 -27.55 19.52 -17.72
CA LEU A 499 -27.60 20.18 -16.42
C LEU A 499 -28.58 21.38 -16.46
N PRO A 500 -29.88 21.14 -16.72
CA PRO A 500 -30.86 22.20 -17.02
C PRO A 500 -31.12 23.18 -15.86
N HIS A 501 -30.70 22.84 -14.64
CA HIS A 501 -30.93 23.65 -13.43
C HIS A 501 -29.66 24.35 -12.94
N VAL A 502 -28.53 24.21 -13.66
CA VAL A 502 -27.23 24.72 -13.23
C VAL A 502 -26.88 25.98 -14.01
N ALA A 503 -26.56 27.06 -13.31
CA ALA A 503 -26.04 28.27 -13.93
C ALA A 503 -24.59 28.02 -14.40
N VAL A 504 -24.39 27.96 -15.71
CA VAL A 504 -23.09 27.71 -16.33
C VAL A 504 -22.43 29.01 -16.79
N THR A 505 -21.18 29.22 -16.36
CA THR A 505 -20.32 30.31 -16.85
C THR A 505 -19.25 29.76 -17.79
N LEU A 506 -19.27 30.20 -19.06
CA LEU A 506 -18.34 29.76 -20.11
C LEU A 506 -17.26 30.79 -20.45
N ALA A 507 -17.41 32.05 -20.01
CA ALA A 507 -16.52 33.17 -20.33
C ALA A 507 -15.92 33.80 -19.06
#